data_AF-A0AAF0CPE0-F1
#
_entry.id   AF-A0AAF0CPE0-F1
#
_cell.length_a   1.000
_cell.length_b   1.000
_cell.length_c   1.000
_cell.angle_alpha   90.00
_cell.angle_beta   90.00
_cell.angle_gamma   90.00
#
_symmetry.space_group_name_H-M   'P 1'
#
loop_
_entity.id
_entity.type
_entity.pdbx_description
1 polymer ?
#
loop_
_entity_poly.entity_id
_entity_poly.type
_entity_poly.pdbx_seq_one_letter_code
_entity_poly.pdbx_strand_id
1 'polypeptide(L)'
;MHRPFASTAFPVRLFSQRAALTTTALVCLLLAAACSAPNVRNTNKRDTRRADFGGAGLSEWVVEQQPGGSVTIDDDALLITDVAGCTVWWREPLIAPVRIRYEVTVSSTGRVSDLNCFWMATDPDHPTDLFAAGHGRTGQFSTYDQLRLYYVGYGGNTNSTTRFRRYDGTGARPLDTQHDLQTPEFLLVPDHTYTIELNVTADGRVSYTRDGEVIYEIKDPAPLLRGWFGFRTVNSTTRVTAFEVVESP
;
A
#
# COMPACT_ATOMS: atom_id res chain seq x y z
N MET A 1 31.70 44.68 -64.47
CA MET A 1 30.64 45.48 -65.14
C MET A 1 29.34 44.69 -65.05
N HIS A 2 28.17 45.16 -64.66
CA HIS A 2 27.65 46.42 -64.11
C HIS A 2 26.27 46.03 -63.50
N ARG A 3 26.03 46.29 -62.20
CA ARG A 3 24.71 46.74 -61.68
C ARG A 3 24.58 48.25 -62.02
N PRO A 4 23.45 48.99 -61.85
CA PRO A 4 22.23 48.71 -61.08
C PRO A 4 20.90 49.22 -61.73
N PHE A 5 19.76 49.08 -61.04
CA PHE A 5 18.58 49.93 -61.24
C PHE A 5 18.15 50.56 -59.91
N ALA A 6 17.88 51.87 -59.97
CA ALA A 6 17.44 52.79 -58.92
C ALA A 6 15.90 52.93 -58.93
N SER A 7 15.24 53.08 -57.77
CA SER A 7 14.73 54.33 -57.16
C SER A 7 13.54 55.02 -57.87
N THR A 8 12.45 55.26 -57.12
CA THR A 8 11.50 56.43 -57.12
C THR A 8 10.19 55.96 -56.43
N ALA A 9 9.60 56.49 -55.34
CA ALA A 9 9.35 57.82 -54.74
C ALA A 9 8.05 58.54 -55.20
N PHE A 10 7.02 58.47 -54.32
CA PHE A 10 5.95 59.47 -53.97
C PHE A 10 4.91 59.91 -55.05
N PRO A 11 3.63 60.27 -54.70
CA PRO A 11 3.34 61.38 -53.78
C PRO A 11 2.08 61.31 -52.86
N VAL A 12 2.09 62.30 -51.96
CA VAL A 12 1.10 62.75 -50.99
C VAL A 12 -0.18 63.29 -51.66
N ARG A 13 -1.35 63.10 -51.01
CA ARG A 13 -2.49 64.02 -51.12
C ARG A 13 -3.11 64.30 -49.74
N LEU A 14 -3.09 65.58 -49.36
CA LEU A 14 -3.96 66.16 -48.33
C LEU A 14 -5.38 66.28 -48.88
N PHE A 15 -6.38 66.00 -48.04
CA PHE A 15 -7.68 66.66 -48.10
C PHE A 15 -8.17 66.97 -46.69
N SER A 16 -8.77 68.14 -46.57
CA SER A 16 -9.13 68.82 -45.34
C SER A 16 -10.59 68.61 -44.92
N GLN A 17 -10.84 68.96 -43.64
CA GLN A 17 -12.05 69.54 -43.06
C GLN A 17 -12.99 68.68 -42.21
N ARG A 18 -13.02 69.12 -40.93
CA ARG A 18 -14.19 69.45 -40.08
C ARG A 18 -15.00 68.32 -39.44
N ALA A 19 -14.77 68.22 -38.12
CA ALA A 19 -15.75 68.36 -37.04
C ALA A 19 -16.91 67.34 -36.96
N ALA A 20 -16.88 66.54 -35.89
CA ALA A 20 -17.89 66.58 -34.83
C ALA A 20 -17.37 65.77 -33.62
N LEU A 21 -17.21 66.43 -32.48
CA LEU A 21 -17.15 65.76 -31.18
C LEU A 21 -18.57 65.27 -30.86
N THR A 22 -18.75 63.96 -30.75
CA THR A 22 -19.85 63.38 -29.99
C THR A 22 -19.26 62.43 -28.95
N THR A 23 -19.36 62.89 -27.71
CA THR A 23 -18.97 62.21 -26.48
C THR A 23 -19.89 61.02 -26.26
N THR A 24 -19.42 59.80 -26.52
CA THR A 24 -20.03 58.59 -25.99
C THR A 24 -19.09 58.04 -24.93
N ALA A 25 -19.42 58.27 -23.66
CA ALA A 25 -18.70 57.71 -22.53
C ALA A 25 -18.82 56.17 -22.58
N LEU A 26 -17.75 55.50 -22.97
CA LEU A 26 -17.63 54.06 -22.85
C LEU A 26 -17.25 53.75 -21.39
N VAL A 27 -18.25 53.40 -20.58
CA VAL A 27 -18.01 52.79 -19.26
C VAL A 27 -17.47 51.37 -19.53
N CYS A 28 -16.16 51.24 -19.60
CA CYS A 28 -15.49 49.93 -19.49
C CYS A 28 -15.63 49.45 -18.04
N LEU A 29 -16.68 48.67 -17.79
CA LEU A 29 -16.79 47.87 -16.58
C LEU A 29 -15.71 46.77 -16.67
N LEU A 30 -14.53 47.04 -16.12
CA LEU A 30 -13.51 46.03 -15.86
C LEU A 30 -14.05 45.10 -14.77
N LEU A 31 -14.75 44.04 -15.18
CA LEU A 31 -14.93 42.85 -14.35
C LEU A 31 -13.54 42.24 -14.17
N ALA A 32 -12.87 42.60 -13.07
CA ALA A 32 -11.78 41.82 -12.53
C ALA A 32 -12.38 40.47 -12.13
N ALA A 33 -12.37 39.51 -13.06
CA ALA A 33 -12.48 38.11 -12.70
C ALA A 33 -11.28 37.82 -11.82
N ALA A 34 -11.49 37.84 -10.51
CA ALA A 34 -10.59 37.20 -9.59
C ALA A 34 -10.58 35.72 -9.98
N CYS A 35 -9.60 35.32 -10.78
CA CYS A 35 -9.17 33.93 -10.83
C CYS A 35 -8.72 33.59 -9.41
N SER A 36 -9.67 33.15 -8.58
CA SER A 36 -9.36 32.39 -7.39
C SER A 36 -8.62 31.16 -7.89
N ALA A 37 -7.29 31.20 -7.87
CA ALA A 37 -6.47 30.01 -7.99
C ALA A 37 -7.08 28.98 -7.01
N PRO A 38 -7.31 27.73 -7.44
CA PRO A 38 -7.80 26.71 -6.52
C PRO A 38 -6.85 26.71 -5.34
N ASN A 39 -7.41 26.99 -4.16
CA ASN A 39 -6.69 26.92 -2.91
C ASN A 39 -6.20 25.47 -2.79
N VAL A 40 -4.94 25.23 -3.14
CA VAL A 40 -4.26 23.97 -2.88
C VAL A 40 -4.20 23.89 -1.37
N ARG A 41 -5.25 23.33 -0.75
CA ARG A 41 -5.16 22.84 0.61
C ARG A 41 -4.05 21.81 0.54
N ASN A 42 -2.91 22.17 1.12
CA ASN A 42 -1.82 21.26 1.38
C ASN A 42 -2.33 20.26 2.41
N THR A 43 -3.04 19.22 1.95
CA THR A 43 -3.55 18.16 2.81
C THR A 43 -2.42 17.18 3.07
N ASN A 44 -1.39 17.61 3.80
CA ASN A 44 -0.45 16.72 4.49
C ASN A 44 -1.16 16.02 5.67
N LYS A 45 -2.40 15.58 5.48
CA LYS A 45 -3.18 14.88 6.49
C LYS A 45 -2.82 13.41 6.35
N ARG A 46 -2.11 12.87 7.34
CA ARG A 46 -1.94 11.41 7.46
C ARG A 46 -3.32 10.77 7.49
N ASP A 47 -3.52 9.79 6.63
CA ASP A 47 -4.71 8.95 6.70
C ASP A 47 -4.44 7.81 7.68
N THR A 48 -5.33 7.60 8.64
CA THR A 48 -5.18 6.57 9.67
C THR A 48 -6.42 5.73 9.67
N ARG A 49 -6.24 4.45 9.34
CA ARG A 49 -7.29 3.43 9.30
C ARG A 49 -7.01 2.42 10.40
N ARG A 50 -8.02 2.07 11.17
CA ARG A 50 -7.90 1.15 12.31
C ARG A 50 -9.03 0.15 12.24
N ALA A 51 -8.75 -1.09 12.61
CA ALA A 51 -9.78 -2.05 12.95
C ALA A 51 -9.79 -2.16 14.48
N ASP A 52 -10.89 -1.71 15.10
CA ASP A 52 -11.13 -1.89 16.54
C ASP A 52 -11.70 -3.29 16.84
N PHE A 53 -12.07 -4.06 15.81
CA PHE A 53 -12.71 -5.38 15.89
C PHE A 53 -13.97 -5.41 16.78
N GLY A 54 -14.57 -4.27 17.10
CA GLY A 54 -15.69 -4.19 18.06
C GLY A 54 -17.07 -3.95 17.44
N GLY A 55 -17.13 -3.43 16.20
CA GLY A 55 -18.41 -2.97 15.61
C GLY A 55 -18.75 -3.47 14.21
N ALA A 56 -17.75 -3.67 13.33
CA ALA A 56 -17.98 -3.94 11.91
C ALA A 56 -17.99 -5.43 11.53
N GLY A 57 -17.70 -6.32 12.48
CA GLY A 57 -17.44 -7.73 12.20
C GLY A 57 -16.38 -7.91 11.11
N LEU A 58 -16.51 -8.94 10.29
CA LEU A 58 -15.54 -9.24 9.21
C LEU A 58 -15.76 -8.40 7.93
N SER A 59 -16.61 -7.37 7.94
CA SER A 59 -16.96 -6.63 6.72
C SER A 59 -15.77 -5.88 6.09
N GLU A 60 -14.78 -5.50 6.90
CA GLU A 60 -13.53 -4.86 6.47
C GLU A 60 -12.46 -5.86 6.01
N TRP A 61 -12.80 -7.15 5.96
CA TRP A 61 -11.85 -8.23 5.72
C TRP A 61 -12.35 -9.16 4.61
N VAL A 62 -11.41 -9.76 3.87
CA VAL A 62 -11.68 -10.85 2.93
C VAL A 62 -10.94 -12.09 3.43
N VAL A 63 -11.68 -13.16 3.68
CA VAL A 63 -11.14 -14.41 4.21
C VAL A 63 -10.96 -15.42 3.08
N GLU A 64 -9.72 -15.86 2.87
CA GLU A 64 -9.38 -16.99 2.00
C GLU A 64 -8.89 -18.14 2.90
N GLN A 65 -9.72 -19.15 3.12
CA GLN A 65 -9.52 -20.17 4.15
C GLN A 65 -9.75 -21.59 3.61
N GLN A 66 -8.77 -22.46 3.79
CA GLN A 66 -8.92 -23.90 3.55
C GLN A 66 -9.88 -24.54 4.56
N PRO A 67 -10.53 -25.67 4.23
CA PRO A 67 -11.47 -26.34 5.14
C PRO A 67 -10.87 -26.68 6.51
N GLY A 68 -11.72 -26.67 7.54
CA GLY A 68 -11.38 -27.11 8.91
C GLY A 68 -10.96 -26.00 9.87
N GLY A 69 -10.68 -24.79 9.37
CA GLY A 69 -10.42 -23.61 10.19
C GLY A 69 -11.63 -22.70 10.39
N SER A 70 -11.45 -21.65 11.18
CA SER A 70 -12.41 -20.57 11.41
C SER A 70 -11.71 -19.22 11.52
N VAL A 71 -12.41 -18.18 11.09
CA VAL A 71 -12.04 -16.79 11.31
C VAL A 71 -13.26 -16.10 11.93
N THR A 72 -13.08 -15.55 13.13
CA THR A 72 -14.14 -14.86 13.87
C THR A 72 -13.60 -13.59 14.49
N ILE A 73 -14.50 -12.71 14.88
CA ILE A 73 -14.17 -11.57 15.73
C ILE A 73 -14.85 -11.78 17.07
N ASP A 74 -14.08 -11.68 18.14
CA ASP A 74 -14.54 -11.85 19.51
C ASP A 74 -13.67 -11.03 20.46
N ASP A 75 -14.33 -10.35 21.41
CA ASP A 75 -13.69 -9.49 22.42
C ASP A 75 -12.63 -8.54 21.82
N ASP A 76 -13.07 -7.71 20.86
CA ASP A 76 -12.25 -6.73 20.14
C ASP A 76 -10.96 -7.31 19.52
N ALA A 77 -11.02 -8.57 19.09
CA ALA A 77 -9.91 -9.24 18.41
C ALA A 77 -10.36 -10.06 17.21
N LEU A 78 -9.49 -10.12 16.21
CA LEU A 78 -9.58 -11.11 15.13
C LEU A 78 -8.97 -12.43 15.60
N LEU A 79 -9.78 -13.48 15.63
CA LEU A 79 -9.38 -14.83 15.97
C LEU A 79 -9.28 -15.68 14.71
N ILE A 80 -8.13 -16.31 14.50
CA ILE A 80 -7.86 -17.22 13.39
C ILE A 80 -7.49 -18.57 13.97
N THR A 81 -8.34 -19.58 13.77
CA THR A 81 -7.99 -20.98 14.04
C THR A 81 -7.85 -21.67 12.70
N ASP A 82 -6.62 -21.95 12.29
CA ASP A 82 -6.35 -22.56 11.01
C ASP A 82 -5.92 -24.03 11.15
N VAL A 83 -6.14 -24.81 10.08
CA VAL A 83 -5.72 -26.21 9.96
C VAL A 83 -4.93 -26.47 8.68
N ALA A 84 -5.24 -25.79 7.58
CA ALA A 84 -4.71 -26.13 6.25
C ALA A 84 -4.27 -24.92 5.41
N GLY A 85 -4.48 -23.70 5.91
CA GLY A 85 -4.05 -22.46 5.29
C GLY A 85 -5.14 -21.41 5.31
N CYS A 86 -4.82 -20.26 5.91
CA CYS A 86 -5.68 -19.08 5.97
C CYS A 86 -4.91 -17.83 5.55
N THR A 87 -5.56 -16.94 4.80
CA THR A 87 -5.18 -15.54 4.69
C THR A 87 -6.39 -14.65 4.95
N VAL A 88 -6.27 -13.71 5.89
CA VAL A 88 -7.29 -12.69 6.18
C VAL A 88 -6.78 -11.35 5.68
N TRP A 89 -7.36 -10.88 4.57
CA TRP A 89 -6.93 -9.68 3.87
C TRP A 89 -7.67 -8.45 4.36
N TRP A 90 -6.94 -7.37 4.62
CA TRP A 90 -7.55 -6.04 4.76
C TRP A 90 -8.12 -5.62 3.41
N ARG A 91 -9.39 -5.19 3.38
CA ARG A 91 -10.14 -4.98 2.13
C ARG A 91 -9.57 -3.85 1.27
N GLU A 92 -9.11 -2.80 1.95
CA GLU A 92 -8.68 -1.59 1.27
C GLU A 92 -7.21 -1.69 0.83
N PRO A 93 -6.87 -1.21 -0.37
CA PRO A 93 -5.48 -1.12 -0.78
C PRO A 93 -4.72 -0.09 0.07
N LEU A 94 -3.42 -0.29 0.13
CA LEU A 94 -2.41 0.55 0.77
C LEU A 94 -1.58 1.26 -0.28
N ILE A 95 -1.11 2.46 0.05
CA ILE A 95 -0.21 3.29 -0.77
C ILE A 95 0.95 3.74 0.12
N ALA A 96 2.19 3.50 -0.33
CA ALA A 96 3.38 3.98 0.35
C ALA A 96 3.55 5.52 0.18
N PRO A 97 4.11 6.26 1.16
CA PRO A 97 4.59 5.79 2.45
C PRO A 97 3.50 5.26 3.38
N VAL A 98 3.72 4.05 3.92
CA VAL A 98 2.77 3.38 4.81
C VAL A 98 3.48 2.70 5.98
N ARG A 99 2.84 2.80 7.15
CA ARG A 99 3.12 2.01 8.34
C ARG A 99 1.92 1.14 8.65
N ILE A 100 2.15 -0.15 8.89
CA ILE A 100 1.15 -1.12 9.34
C ILE A 100 1.61 -1.62 10.70
N ARG A 101 0.75 -1.58 11.71
CA ARG A 101 1.05 -2.06 13.07
C ARG A 101 -0.09 -2.94 13.57
N TYR A 102 0.24 -3.98 14.30
CA TYR A 102 -0.72 -4.82 15.00
C TYR A 102 -0.07 -5.54 16.18
N GLU A 103 -0.90 -5.97 17.11
CA GLU A 103 -0.52 -6.89 18.17
C GLU A 103 -1.04 -8.29 17.85
N VAL A 104 -0.25 -9.31 18.18
CA VAL A 104 -0.58 -10.68 17.83
C VAL A 104 -0.04 -11.69 18.82
N THR A 105 -0.87 -12.65 19.21
CA THR A 105 -0.51 -13.78 20.07
C THR A 105 -0.75 -15.07 19.31
N VAL A 106 0.25 -15.96 19.31
CA VAL A 106 0.12 -17.33 18.78
C VAL A 106 -0.06 -18.29 19.96
N SER A 107 -1.21 -18.95 20.02
CA SER A 107 -1.62 -19.76 21.17
C SER A 107 -0.87 -21.08 21.24
N SER A 108 -0.42 -21.46 22.43
CA SER A 108 0.15 -22.78 22.74
C SER A 108 -0.88 -23.92 22.71
N THR A 109 -2.17 -23.62 22.68
CA THR A 109 -3.24 -24.62 22.51
C THR A 109 -3.26 -25.21 21.10
N GLY A 110 -2.66 -24.51 20.13
CA GLY A 110 -2.44 -24.97 18.77
C GLY A 110 -0.95 -25.11 18.47
N ARG A 111 -0.59 -25.23 17.19
CA ARG A 111 0.83 -25.20 16.80
C ARG A 111 1.34 -23.76 16.84
N VAL A 112 2.44 -23.55 17.56
CA VAL A 112 3.13 -22.27 17.65
C VAL A 112 4.06 -22.14 16.46
N SER A 113 3.57 -21.63 15.34
CA SER A 113 4.30 -21.47 14.08
C SER A 113 3.53 -20.57 13.12
N ASP A 114 4.17 -20.16 12.04
CA ASP A 114 3.52 -19.54 10.89
C ASP A 114 2.73 -18.28 11.24
N LEU A 115 3.33 -17.39 12.04
CA LEU A 115 2.90 -16.00 12.14
C LEU A 115 3.36 -15.26 10.89
N ASN A 116 2.63 -15.45 9.80
CA ASN A 116 3.05 -14.95 8.51
C ASN A 116 2.25 -13.69 8.16
N CYS A 117 2.82 -12.85 7.31
CA CYS A 117 2.10 -11.71 6.76
C CYS A 117 2.50 -11.43 5.31
N PHE A 118 1.55 -10.92 4.56
CA PHE A 118 1.76 -10.34 3.23
C PHE A 118 1.50 -8.84 3.31
N TRP A 119 2.33 -8.03 2.65
CA TRP A 119 2.03 -6.61 2.48
C TRP A 119 2.47 -6.11 1.10
N MET A 120 1.82 -5.02 0.67
CA MET A 120 1.90 -4.48 -0.68
C MET A 120 1.62 -5.54 -1.76
N ALA A 121 0.73 -6.49 -1.45
CA ALA A 121 0.42 -7.59 -2.34
C ALA A 121 -0.37 -7.10 -3.55
N THR A 122 -0.01 -7.52 -4.76
CA THR A 122 -0.78 -7.30 -5.99
C THR A 122 -0.74 -8.56 -6.84
N ASP A 123 -1.83 -8.80 -7.56
CA ASP A 123 -1.94 -9.87 -8.54
C ASP A 123 -1.51 -9.34 -9.92
N PRO A 124 -0.48 -9.91 -10.58
CA PRO A 124 -0.11 -9.49 -11.94
C PRO A 124 -1.24 -9.61 -12.96
N ASP A 125 -2.14 -10.59 -12.81
CA ASP A 125 -3.27 -10.79 -13.72
C ASP A 125 -4.43 -9.82 -13.39
N HIS A 126 -4.48 -9.32 -12.15
CA HIS A 126 -5.49 -8.39 -11.66
C HIS A 126 -4.87 -7.23 -10.84
N PRO A 127 -4.08 -6.34 -11.48
CA PRO A 127 -3.20 -5.40 -10.78
C PRO A 127 -3.93 -4.30 -9.99
N THR A 128 -5.22 -4.07 -10.29
CA THR A 128 -6.05 -3.05 -9.63
C THR A 128 -7.06 -3.63 -8.65
N ASP A 129 -7.22 -4.95 -8.60
CA ASP A 129 -8.20 -5.62 -7.74
C ASP A 129 -7.68 -7.00 -7.36
N LEU A 130 -7.11 -7.12 -6.16
CA LEU A 130 -6.64 -8.40 -5.65
C LEU A 130 -7.77 -9.44 -5.58
N PHE A 131 -9.02 -9.01 -5.37
CA PHE A 131 -10.17 -9.88 -5.16
C PHE A 131 -11.02 -10.07 -6.42
N ALA A 132 -10.46 -9.80 -7.59
CA ALA A 132 -11.14 -9.98 -8.87
C ALA A 132 -11.71 -11.40 -9.02
N ALA A 133 -12.92 -11.50 -9.57
CA ALA A 133 -13.57 -12.79 -9.76
C ALA A 133 -12.68 -13.75 -10.57
N GLY A 134 -12.46 -14.95 -10.04
CA GLY A 134 -11.64 -15.98 -10.69
C GLY A 134 -10.16 -15.97 -10.33
N HIS A 135 -9.70 -15.13 -9.38
CA HIS A 135 -8.30 -15.05 -8.95
C HIS A 135 -7.68 -16.36 -8.42
N GLY A 136 -8.49 -17.40 -8.13
CA GLY A 136 -8.01 -18.76 -7.88
C GLY A 136 -7.29 -19.02 -6.54
N ARG A 137 -7.15 -18.01 -5.68
CA ARG A 137 -6.53 -18.15 -4.34
C ARG A 137 -7.55 -18.66 -3.32
N THR A 138 -7.09 -19.50 -2.41
CA THR A 138 -7.98 -20.32 -1.57
C THR A 138 -7.60 -20.39 -0.10
N GLY A 139 -6.53 -19.70 0.32
CA GLY A 139 -5.91 -19.89 1.64
C GLY A 139 -4.73 -20.87 1.61
N GLN A 140 -4.65 -21.75 0.61
CA GLN A 140 -3.51 -22.64 0.42
C GLN A 140 -2.26 -21.84 0.01
N PHE A 141 -1.11 -22.13 0.66
CA PHE A 141 0.07 -21.28 0.50
C PHE A 141 0.55 -21.13 -0.95
N SER A 142 0.61 -22.23 -1.69
CA SER A 142 1.08 -22.24 -3.08
C SER A 142 0.23 -21.41 -4.03
N THR A 143 -1.02 -21.12 -3.68
CA THR A 143 -1.89 -20.26 -4.51
C THR A 143 -1.47 -18.79 -4.49
N TYR A 144 -0.55 -18.40 -3.58
CA TYR A 144 -0.02 -17.04 -3.49
C TYR A 144 1.31 -16.84 -4.22
N ASP A 145 1.93 -17.91 -4.74
CA ASP A 145 3.30 -17.87 -5.27
C ASP A 145 3.45 -16.89 -6.45
N GLN A 146 2.38 -16.64 -7.21
CA GLN A 146 2.34 -15.73 -8.36
C GLN A 146 2.06 -14.27 -7.99
N LEU A 147 1.82 -13.93 -6.73
CA LEU A 147 1.63 -12.54 -6.33
C LEU A 147 2.95 -11.77 -6.35
N ARG A 148 2.86 -10.44 -6.54
CA ARG A 148 3.93 -9.52 -6.15
C ARG A 148 3.66 -9.07 -4.73
N LEU A 149 4.56 -9.33 -3.79
CA LEU A 149 4.35 -8.98 -2.39
C LEU A 149 5.68 -8.94 -1.62
N TYR A 150 5.66 -8.32 -0.46
CA TYR A 150 6.61 -8.62 0.59
C TYR A 150 6.00 -9.65 1.55
N TYR A 151 6.84 -10.56 2.02
CA TYR A 151 6.44 -11.67 2.87
C TYR A 151 7.43 -11.84 4.00
N VAL A 152 6.92 -11.98 5.22
CA VAL A 152 7.65 -12.61 6.31
C VAL A 152 6.91 -13.84 6.74
N GLY A 153 7.63 -14.95 6.77
CA GLY A 153 7.21 -16.14 7.50
C GLY A 153 7.89 -16.19 8.85
N TYR A 154 7.23 -15.76 9.92
CA TYR A 154 7.81 -15.73 11.27
C TYR A 154 7.46 -17.03 12.01
N GLY A 155 8.49 -17.80 12.37
CA GLY A 155 8.30 -19.14 12.92
C GLY A 155 7.77 -20.17 11.90
N GLY A 156 8.21 -20.08 10.64
CA GLY A 156 7.94 -21.10 9.62
C GLY A 156 8.69 -22.42 9.84
N ASN A 157 8.38 -23.43 9.02
CA ASN A 157 8.91 -24.80 9.13
C ASN A 157 8.76 -25.38 10.56
N THR A 158 7.55 -25.32 11.11
CA THR A 158 7.30 -25.75 12.49
C THR A 158 8.15 -24.95 13.48
N ASN A 159 8.19 -23.63 13.29
CA ASN A 159 8.93 -22.70 14.14
C ASN A 159 10.44 -22.97 14.25
N SER A 160 11.08 -23.27 13.12
CA SER A 160 12.54 -23.41 13.03
C SER A 160 13.21 -22.31 12.20
N THR A 161 12.43 -21.51 11.47
CA THR A 161 12.97 -20.42 10.66
C THR A 161 12.09 -19.19 10.69
N THR A 162 12.69 -18.01 10.62
CA THR A 162 12.01 -16.77 10.27
C THR A 162 12.60 -16.26 8.97
N ARG A 163 11.75 -15.95 7.98
CA ARG A 163 12.22 -15.69 6.61
C ARG A 163 11.55 -14.50 5.96
N PHE A 164 12.34 -13.59 5.41
CA PHE A 164 11.85 -12.52 4.54
C PHE A 164 11.98 -12.90 3.06
N ARG A 165 10.96 -12.57 2.26
CA ARG A 165 10.99 -12.70 0.80
C ARG A 165 10.29 -11.53 0.12
N ARG A 166 10.76 -11.20 -1.08
CA ARG A 166 10.10 -10.28 -2.02
C ARG A 166 9.69 -11.10 -3.24
N TYR A 167 8.39 -11.27 -3.44
CA TYR A 167 7.87 -11.98 -4.61
C TYR A 167 7.73 -10.99 -5.77
N ASP A 168 8.18 -11.41 -6.94
CA ASP A 168 8.21 -10.59 -8.15
C ASP A 168 7.04 -10.84 -9.11
N GLY A 169 6.13 -11.75 -8.74
CA GLY A 169 4.97 -12.13 -9.55
C GLY A 169 5.24 -13.23 -10.56
N THR A 170 6.43 -13.82 -10.58
CA THR A 170 6.80 -14.88 -11.55
C THR A 170 6.47 -16.30 -11.07
N GLY A 171 6.06 -16.46 -9.81
CA GLY A 171 6.00 -17.77 -9.14
C GLY A 171 7.31 -18.16 -8.44
N ALA A 172 8.40 -17.43 -8.69
CA ALA A 172 9.66 -17.65 -7.99
C ALA A 172 9.57 -17.19 -6.53
N ARG A 173 10.21 -17.95 -5.64
CA ARG A 173 10.27 -17.66 -4.20
C ARG A 173 11.72 -17.44 -3.75
N PRO A 174 12.37 -16.36 -4.22
CA PRO A 174 13.76 -16.10 -3.87
C PRO A 174 13.90 -15.98 -2.35
N LEU A 175 14.99 -16.56 -1.83
CA LEU A 175 15.37 -16.47 -0.43
C LEU A 175 16.85 -16.11 -0.39
N ASP A 176 17.15 -14.92 0.11
CA ASP A 176 18.53 -14.58 0.46
C ASP A 176 18.91 -15.36 1.72
N THR A 177 20.12 -15.89 1.74
CA THR A 177 20.69 -16.53 2.93
C THR A 177 20.70 -15.63 4.16
N GLN A 178 20.89 -14.31 3.99
CA GLN A 178 20.82 -13.34 5.08
C GLN A 178 19.39 -13.14 5.60
N HIS A 179 18.40 -13.59 4.83
CA HIS A 179 16.99 -13.56 5.17
C HIS A 179 16.45 -14.93 5.65
N ASP A 180 17.31 -15.90 5.96
CA ASP A 180 16.94 -17.19 6.55
C ASP A 180 17.45 -17.31 7.98
N LEU A 181 16.74 -16.67 8.92
CA LEU A 181 17.10 -16.64 10.33
C LEU A 181 16.62 -17.91 11.05
N GLN A 182 17.48 -18.52 11.87
CA GLN A 182 17.23 -19.80 12.54
C GLN A 182 17.54 -19.80 14.05
N THR A 183 18.12 -18.71 14.56
CA THR A 183 18.47 -18.62 15.99
C THR A 183 17.22 -18.43 16.84
N PRO A 184 17.17 -18.98 18.07
CA PRO A 184 15.97 -18.94 18.92
C PRO A 184 15.39 -17.54 19.17
N GLU A 185 16.23 -16.51 19.15
CA GLU A 185 15.82 -15.10 19.30
C GLU A 185 14.87 -14.60 18.19
N PHE A 186 14.89 -15.24 17.02
CA PHE A 186 14.02 -14.93 15.89
C PHE A 186 12.88 -15.94 15.72
N LEU A 187 12.64 -16.82 16.69
CA LEU A 187 11.56 -17.80 16.65
C LEU A 187 10.38 -17.36 17.53
N LEU A 188 9.22 -17.99 17.34
CA LEU A 188 8.05 -17.75 18.16
C LEU A 188 8.22 -18.36 19.56
N VAL A 189 7.78 -17.60 20.54
CA VAL A 189 7.56 -18.01 21.91
C VAL A 189 6.04 -18.22 22.08
N PRO A 190 5.59 -19.37 22.60
CA PRO A 190 4.17 -19.62 22.86
C PRO A 190 3.54 -18.52 23.72
N ASP A 191 2.32 -18.12 23.38
CA ASP A 191 1.49 -17.19 24.16
C ASP A 191 2.10 -15.80 24.43
N HIS A 192 3.23 -15.48 23.77
CA HIS A 192 3.78 -14.13 23.79
C HIS A 192 3.00 -13.23 22.83
N THR A 193 2.60 -12.05 23.31
CA THR A 193 2.01 -11.03 22.47
C THR A 193 3.10 -10.20 21.83
N TYR A 194 3.26 -10.35 20.52
CA TYR A 194 4.17 -9.57 19.70
C TYR A 194 3.51 -8.28 19.25
N THR A 195 4.24 -7.17 19.26
CA THR A 195 3.93 -5.99 18.45
C THR A 195 4.70 -6.09 17.13
N ILE A 196 3.98 -6.21 16.02
CA ILE A 196 4.58 -6.21 14.68
C ILE A 196 4.36 -4.85 14.02
N GLU A 197 5.41 -4.32 13.41
CA GLU A 197 5.35 -3.12 12.59
C GLU A 197 6.03 -3.32 11.24
N LEU A 198 5.32 -2.98 10.17
CA LEU A 198 5.78 -3.02 8.79
C LEU A 198 5.84 -1.59 8.26
N ASN A 199 6.95 -1.21 7.63
CA ASN A 199 7.08 0.09 6.98
C ASN A 199 7.49 -0.08 5.52
N VAL A 200 6.89 0.73 4.65
CA VAL A 200 7.33 0.94 3.26
C VAL A 200 7.39 2.43 3.00
N THR A 201 8.57 2.96 2.68
CA THR A 201 8.76 4.38 2.39
C THR A 201 8.62 4.67 0.89
N ALA A 202 8.38 5.94 0.52
CA ALA A 202 8.30 6.35 -0.88
C ALA A 202 9.59 6.06 -1.68
N ASP A 203 10.75 6.11 -1.02
CA ASP A 203 12.03 5.81 -1.65
C ASP A 203 12.31 4.30 -1.72
N GLY A 204 11.44 3.43 -1.19
CA GLY A 204 11.58 1.97 -1.30
C GLY A 204 12.38 1.30 -0.18
N ARG A 205 12.53 1.94 0.98
CA ARG A 205 12.97 1.26 2.19
C ARG A 205 11.81 0.44 2.75
N VAL A 206 12.08 -0.81 3.09
CA VAL A 206 11.09 -1.76 3.60
C VAL A 206 11.64 -2.38 4.88
N SER A 207 10.84 -2.40 5.94
CA SER A 207 11.27 -2.99 7.23
C SER A 207 10.19 -3.83 7.87
N TYR A 208 10.61 -4.88 8.59
CA TYR A 208 9.81 -5.67 9.51
C TYR A 208 10.40 -5.55 10.91
N THR A 209 9.60 -5.04 11.84
CA THR A 209 9.98 -4.82 13.24
C THR A 209 9.12 -5.67 14.15
N ARG A 210 9.72 -6.32 15.14
CA ARG A 210 9.06 -7.13 16.16
C ARG A 210 9.46 -6.63 17.54
N ASP A 211 8.49 -6.21 18.34
CA ASP A 211 8.69 -5.66 19.69
C ASP A 211 9.69 -4.50 19.74
N GLY A 212 9.69 -3.66 18.69
CA GLY A 212 10.62 -2.54 18.54
C GLY A 212 12.00 -2.92 18.00
N GLU A 213 12.30 -4.21 17.81
CA GLU A 213 13.55 -4.68 17.18
C GLU A 213 13.35 -4.86 15.67
N VAL A 214 14.23 -4.24 14.87
CA VAL A 214 14.22 -4.41 13.41
C VAL A 214 14.82 -5.77 13.06
N ILE A 215 13.99 -6.69 12.56
CA ILE A 215 14.42 -8.04 12.15
C ILE A 215 14.89 -8.04 10.70
N TYR A 216 14.20 -7.30 9.84
CA TYR A 216 14.55 -7.15 8.43
C TYR A 216 14.47 -5.69 8.02
N GLU A 217 15.45 -5.25 7.24
CA GLU A 217 15.43 -3.98 6.54
C GLU A 217 16.11 -4.14 5.19
N ILE A 218 15.45 -3.70 4.12
CA ILE A 218 16.00 -3.68 2.77
C ILE A 218 15.74 -2.34 2.09
N LYS A 219 16.53 -2.07 1.05
CA LYS A 219 16.26 -1.05 0.04
C LYS A 219 15.88 -1.78 -1.25
N ASP A 220 14.59 -1.80 -1.58
CA ASP A 220 14.12 -2.42 -2.81
C ASP A 220 14.40 -1.48 -4.00
N PRO A 221 15.21 -1.89 -5.00
CA PRO A 221 15.46 -1.07 -6.19
C PRO A 221 14.23 -0.95 -7.10
N ALA A 222 13.22 -1.79 -6.93
CA ALA A 222 11.95 -1.77 -7.66
C ALA A 222 10.77 -1.96 -6.66
N PRO A 223 10.53 -0.95 -5.80
CA PRO A 223 9.67 -1.09 -4.64
C PRO A 223 8.20 -1.31 -5.00
N LEU A 224 7.51 -2.10 -4.17
CA LEU A 224 6.07 -2.28 -4.23
C LEU A 224 5.39 -1.16 -3.44
N LEU A 225 4.96 -0.11 -4.14
CA LEU A 225 4.43 1.12 -3.54
C LEU A 225 2.90 1.14 -3.37
N ARG A 226 2.21 0.11 -3.87
CA ARG A 226 0.77 -0.08 -3.61
C ARG A 226 0.42 -1.56 -3.54
N GLY A 227 -0.61 -1.90 -2.80
CA GLY A 227 -1.15 -3.26 -2.74
C GLY A 227 -1.92 -3.53 -1.47
N TRP A 228 -2.24 -4.78 -1.19
CA TRP A 228 -3.05 -5.17 -0.05
C TRP A 228 -2.19 -5.79 1.06
N PHE A 229 -2.75 -5.78 2.27
CA PHE A 229 -2.18 -6.42 3.46
C PHE A 229 -3.01 -7.64 3.85
N GLY A 230 -2.34 -8.70 4.30
CA GLY A 230 -3.02 -9.90 4.79
C GLY A 230 -2.27 -10.59 5.93
N PHE A 231 -3.02 -10.99 6.95
CA PHE A 231 -2.56 -11.94 7.97
C PHE A 231 -2.57 -13.34 7.39
N ARG A 232 -1.51 -14.12 7.55
CA ARG A 232 -1.35 -15.44 6.94
C ARG A 232 -0.94 -16.44 8.01
N THR A 233 -1.55 -17.62 8.01
CA THR A 233 -1.10 -18.72 8.89
C THR A 233 -1.44 -20.11 8.36
N VAL A 234 -0.69 -21.12 8.79
CA VAL A 234 -0.96 -22.53 8.48
C VAL A 234 -1.00 -23.33 9.77
N ASN A 235 -2.11 -24.01 10.06
CA ASN A 235 -2.29 -24.90 11.22
C ASN A 235 -1.77 -24.22 12.51
N SER A 236 -2.38 -23.10 12.86
CA SER A 236 -2.06 -22.30 14.05
C SER A 236 -3.31 -21.62 14.59
N THR A 237 -3.25 -21.19 15.84
CA THR A 237 -4.32 -20.42 16.50
C THR A 237 -3.75 -19.06 16.88
N THR A 238 -4.29 -18.00 16.26
CA THR A 238 -3.78 -16.64 16.37
C THR A 238 -4.87 -15.68 16.82
N ARG A 239 -4.52 -14.79 17.76
CA ARG A 239 -5.34 -13.65 18.19
C ARG A 239 -4.65 -12.38 17.76
N VAL A 240 -5.34 -11.53 16.99
CA VAL A 240 -4.83 -10.25 16.51
C VAL A 240 -5.65 -9.11 17.09
N THR A 241 -4.97 -8.08 17.59
CA THR A 241 -5.55 -6.88 18.18
C THR A 241 -4.84 -5.63 17.65
N ALA A 242 -5.42 -4.45 17.93
CA ALA A 242 -4.78 -3.15 17.70
C ALA A 242 -4.23 -2.94 16.27
N PHE A 243 -4.95 -3.43 15.24
CA PHE A 243 -4.55 -3.25 13.85
C PHE A 243 -4.72 -1.79 13.42
N GLU A 244 -3.64 -1.20 12.95
CA GLU A 244 -3.56 0.18 12.49
C GLU A 244 -2.74 0.29 11.21
N VAL A 245 -3.26 1.07 10.27
CA VAL A 245 -2.57 1.51 9.05
C VAL A 245 -2.47 3.02 9.09
N VAL A 246 -1.27 3.56 8.87
CA VAL A 246 -1.04 5.00 8.69
C VAL A 246 -0.31 5.25 7.38
N GLU A 247 -0.98 5.98 6.51
CA GLU A 247 -0.45 6.44 5.23
C GLU A 247 -0.13 7.93 5.32
N SER A 248 0.96 8.32 4.69
CA SER A 248 1.36 9.73 4.59
C SER A 248 1.41 10.12 3.11
N PRO A 249 0.85 11.29 2.73
CA PRO A 249 0.99 11.81 1.37
C PRO A 249 2.43 12.21 1.03
#